data_AF-A0A8H7V4K6-F1
#
_entry.id   AF-A0A8H7V4K6-F1
#
_cell.length_a   1.000
_cell.length_b   1.000
_cell.length_c   1.000
_cell.angle_alpha   90.00
_cell.angle_beta   90.00
_cell.angle_gamma   90.00
#
_symmetry.space_group_name_H-M   'P 1'
#
loop_
_entity.id
_entity.type
_entity.pdbx_description
1 polymer ?
#
loop_
_entity_poly.entity_id
_entity_poly.type
_entity_poly.pdbx_seq_one_letter_code
_entity_poly.pdbx_strand_id
1 'polypeptide(L)'
;MSAKTETTARSNLVKNNIGKVRKMAVRSKSSPALMDTIVKPSVKAPIPHCQHIIDLSQGESELKQAIQALIRNLFIDWVSPTSLANDLCIDRVSGALTNAVFFVTVGKQRMLLRVYGVGCDQILDRQNELNWLSRLSHLNIGPKMLGIFGNGRFEEYLPSTTLTKDDLREPAVSKQIATRLFQLHSIVDLYPPNLSSDKLQVWQNIDQWYYALSTELIHNLKNNPAWKEQIDKDLCLVQLRNEIDLCKILLSKNPSPTVFAHNDTQYGNILKMNDTNELVVIDFEYAGYNPRGFDLVNHFCEWMYDYHSSKNPATMHYDAYPTQRQQISFLTSYSLDHVDTLLKEVDDWKMACHLFWALWGLVQASQSQIDFDYFYYSMQRITAFRAELNKRVRK
;
A
#
# COMPACT_ATOMS: atom_id res chain seq x y z
N MET A 1 29.42 4.63 -72.68
CA MET A 1 30.22 5.88 -72.69
C MET A 1 30.85 6.07 -71.31
N SER A 2 32.18 6.21 -71.25
CA SER A 2 33.05 6.59 -70.11
C SER A 2 32.88 5.79 -68.80
N ALA A 3 33.69 4.79 -68.42
CA ALA A 3 35.14 4.62 -68.31
C ALA A 3 35.81 5.40 -67.14
N LYS A 4 36.24 4.60 -66.14
CA LYS A 4 37.60 4.55 -65.53
C LYS A 4 37.87 5.19 -64.15
N THR A 5 38.17 4.27 -63.21
CA THR A 5 39.33 4.17 -62.28
C THR A 5 39.47 5.20 -61.15
N GLU A 6 39.48 4.75 -59.88
CA GLU A 6 40.69 4.34 -59.13
C GLU A 6 41.73 5.46 -59.15
N THR A 7 42.11 6.09 -58.05
CA THR A 7 43.08 5.62 -57.04
C THR A 7 43.28 6.89 -56.17
N THR A 8 43.47 6.93 -54.85
CA THR A 8 44.63 6.43 -54.11
C THR A 8 44.53 7.01 -52.68
N ALA A 9 45.05 6.25 -51.72
CA ALA A 9 45.88 6.69 -50.59
C ALA A 9 45.57 8.05 -49.92
N ARG A 10 45.17 8.02 -48.65
CA ARG A 10 46.14 8.06 -47.52
C ARG A 10 47.12 9.24 -47.61
N SER A 11 46.89 10.26 -46.79
CA SER A 11 47.90 10.79 -45.85
C SER A 11 47.22 11.90 -45.03
N ASN A 12 46.89 11.64 -43.77
CA ASN A 12 47.80 11.83 -42.63
C ASN A 12 48.40 13.24 -42.61
N LEU A 13 47.93 14.06 -41.68
CA LEU A 13 48.67 14.92 -40.72
C LEU A 13 47.65 15.93 -40.13
N VAL A 14 47.57 16.29 -38.85
CA VAL A 14 48.26 15.91 -37.62
C VAL A 14 47.47 16.53 -36.45
N LYS A 15 47.19 15.69 -35.44
CA LYS A 15 47.18 15.93 -33.98
C LYS A 15 46.62 17.25 -33.39
N ASN A 16 45.64 17.14 -32.50
CA ASN A 16 45.88 17.11 -31.04
C ASN A 16 44.59 17.03 -30.20
N ASN A 17 44.62 16.12 -29.22
CA ASN A 17 43.95 16.14 -27.90
C ASN A 17 42.46 16.52 -27.78
N ILE A 18 41.63 15.54 -27.38
CA ILE A 18 40.92 15.50 -26.08
C ILE A 18 40.45 14.05 -25.85
N GLY A 19 40.67 13.56 -24.63
CA GLY A 19 40.69 12.14 -24.30
C GLY A 19 39.34 11.48 -23.99
N LYS A 20 39.33 10.17 -24.28
CA LYS A 20 38.63 9.05 -23.59
C LYS A 20 37.16 9.23 -23.21
N VAL A 21 36.28 8.65 -24.03
CA VAL A 21 34.99 8.09 -23.57
C VAL A 21 35.02 6.58 -23.80
N ARG A 22 35.11 5.80 -22.72
CA ARG A 22 35.01 4.33 -22.72
C ARG A 22 33.55 3.93 -22.53
N LYS A 23 33.11 2.97 -23.34
CA LYS A 23 31.83 2.25 -23.30
C LYS A 23 31.45 1.84 -21.87
N MET A 24 30.26 2.25 -21.41
CA MET A 24 29.64 1.70 -20.20
C MET A 24 28.70 0.55 -20.59
N ALA A 25 29.06 -0.65 -20.13
CA ALA A 25 28.17 -1.80 -20.08
C ALA A 25 27.24 -1.65 -18.86
N VAL A 26 25.93 -1.75 -19.09
CA VAL A 26 24.91 -1.75 -18.04
C VAL A 26 24.88 -3.13 -17.38
N ARG A 27 25.31 -3.21 -16.13
CA ARG A 27 25.01 -4.30 -15.19
C ARG A 27 24.47 -3.64 -13.92
N SER A 28 23.17 -3.73 -13.69
CA SER A 28 22.55 -3.29 -12.43
C SER A 28 22.90 -4.30 -11.32
N LYS A 29 23.64 -3.82 -10.31
CA LYS A 29 23.81 -4.50 -9.02
C LYS A 29 22.87 -3.83 -8.03
N SER A 30 22.08 -4.63 -7.31
CA SER A 30 21.28 -4.21 -6.16
C SER A 30 22.17 -3.59 -5.08
N SER A 31 21.75 -2.44 -4.55
CA SER A 31 22.51 -1.68 -3.56
C SER A 31 22.01 -2.02 -2.15
N PRO A 32 22.90 -2.35 -1.18
CA PRO A 32 22.52 -2.47 0.23
C PRO A 32 22.68 -1.10 0.91
N ALA A 33 21.57 -0.45 1.25
CA ALA A 33 21.58 0.78 2.04
C ALA A 33 20.44 0.72 3.08
N LEU A 34 20.68 -0.01 4.16
CA LEU A 34 19.94 0.12 5.40
C LEU A 34 20.96 0.00 6.53
N MET A 35 21.03 1.03 7.36
CA MET A 35 21.42 1.06 8.79
C MET A 35 22.03 2.44 9.07
N ASP A 36 21.26 3.33 9.67
CA ASP A 36 21.67 3.94 10.92
C ASP A 36 20.49 4.60 11.65
N THR A 37 20.51 4.45 12.98
CA THR A 37 19.66 5.04 14.02
C THR A 37 18.26 4.46 14.30
N ILE A 38 18.22 3.52 15.26
CA ILE A 38 17.04 3.27 16.10
C ILE A 38 17.47 3.47 17.56
N VAL A 39 16.85 4.44 18.25
CA VAL A 39 16.88 4.57 19.72
C VAL A 39 15.48 4.24 20.29
N LYS A 40 15.51 3.58 21.45
CA LYS A 40 14.57 2.59 22.05
C LYS A 40 13.23 3.14 22.60
N PRO A 41 12.25 2.23 22.78
CA PRO A 41 11.68 1.99 24.11
C PRO A 41 11.73 0.50 24.58
N SER A 42 11.62 0.32 25.90
CA SER A 42 11.67 -0.87 26.79
C SER A 42 11.67 -2.31 26.19
N VAL A 43 12.64 -3.11 26.64
CA VAL A 43 13.05 -4.43 26.12
C VAL A 43 12.04 -5.55 26.43
N LYS A 44 11.09 -5.78 25.51
CA LYS A 44 10.82 -7.16 25.05
C LYS A 44 11.97 -7.57 24.11
N ALA A 45 12.26 -8.87 23.99
CA ALA A 45 13.35 -9.34 23.12
C ALA A 45 13.20 -8.75 21.71
N PRO A 46 14.28 -8.24 21.09
CA PRO A 46 14.21 -7.66 19.75
C PRO A 46 13.75 -8.73 18.75
N ILE A 47 12.93 -8.32 17.78
CA ILE A 47 12.46 -9.20 16.70
C ILE A 47 13.70 -9.78 15.98
N PRO A 48 13.82 -11.12 15.83
CA PRO A 48 14.92 -11.76 15.12
C PRO A 48 15.09 -11.18 13.71
N HIS A 49 16.34 -10.92 13.30
CA HIS A 49 16.62 -10.39 11.97
C HIS A 49 17.82 -11.08 11.31
N CYS A 50 17.79 -11.19 9.98
CA CYS A 50 18.93 -11.64 9.18
C CYS A 50 19.00 -10.91 7.82
N GLN A 51 20.13 -11.00 7.12
CA GLN A 51 20.35 -10.28 5.85
C GLN A 51 20.07 -11.13 4.60
N HIS A 52 19.52 -12.33 4.77
CA HIS A 52 19.27 -13.24 3.65
C HIS A 52 18.11 -12.71 2.79
N ILE A 53 18.18 -12.93 1.48
CA ILE A 53 17.21 -12.45 0.49
C ILE A 53 16.64 -13.65 -0.27
N ILE A 54 15.32 -13.66 -0.46
CA ILE A 54 14.64 -14.64 -1.32
C ILE A 54 14.54 -14.07 -2.74
N ASP A 55 15.07 -14.81 -3.71
CA ASP A 55 14.85 -14.53 -5.13
C ASP A 55 13.64 -15.35 -5.64
N LEU A 56 12.52 -14.66 -5.86
CA LEU A 56 11.27 -15.28 -6.33
C LEU A 56 11.32 -15.72 -7.80
N SER A 57 12.37 -15.37 -8.55
CA SER A 57 12.56 -15.83 -9.93
C SER A 57 13.14 -17.25 -10.02
N GLN A 58 13.64 -17.77 -8.90
CA GLN A 58 14.20 -19.12 -8.81
C GLN A 58 13.10 -20.19 -8.75
N GLY A 59 13.47 -21.44 -9.02
CA GLY A 59 12.55 -22.56 -8.94
C GLY A 59 12.06 -22.86 -7.52
N GLU A 60 11.03 -23.71 -7.42
CA GLU A 60 10.43 -24.10 -6.13
C GLU A 60 11.44 -24.75 -5.17
N SER A 61 12.42 -25.48 -5.72
CA SER A 61 13.46 -26.16 -4.94
C SER A 61 14.38 -25.15 -4.23
N GLU A 62 14.84 -24.14 -4.96
CA GLU A 62 15.69 -23.06 -4.45
C GLU A 62 14.93 -22.21 -3.43
N LEU A 63 13.66 -21.88 -3.71
CA LEU A 63 12.79 -21.17 -2.77
C LEU A 63 12.65 -21.95 -1.45
N LYS A 64 12.40 -23.26 -1.52
CA LYS A 64 12.30 -24.12 -0.34
C LYS A 64 13.61 -24.13 0.46
N GLN A 65 14.76 -24.22 -0.20
CA GLN A 65 16.08 -24.18 0.47
C GLN A 65 16.34 -22.82 1.14
N ALA A 66 15.99 -21.72 0.49
CA ALA A 66 16.12 -20.37 1.05
C ALA A 66 15.23 -20.21 2.31
N ILE A 67 13.98 -20.67 2.25
CA ILE A 67 13.05 -20.65 3.39
C ILE A 67 13.57 -21.54 4.54
N GLN A 68 14.12 -22.72 4.24
CA GLN A 68 14.77 -23.55 5.26
C GLN A 68 15.95 -22.84 5.93
N ALA A 69 16.80 -22.17 5.15
CA ALA A 69 17.93 -21.43 5.70
C ALA A 69 17.48 -20.27 6.61
N LEU A 70 16.44 -19.54 6.20
CA LEU A 70 15.82 -18.49 7.02
C LEU A 70 15.27 -19.03 8.34
N ILE A 71 14.51 -20.12 8.30
CA ILE A 71 13.93 -20.71 9.51
C ILE A 71 15.03 -21.20 10.47
N ARG A 72 16.10 -21.82 9.95
CA ARG A 72 17.25 -22.22 10.78
C ARG A 72 17.92 -21.04 11.46
N ASN A 73 17.98 -19.88 10.83
CA ASN A 73 18.66 -18.71 11.39
C ASN A 73 17.77 -17.91 12.35
N LEU A 74 16.49 -17.76 12.03
CA LEU A 74 15.56 -16.91 12.78
C LEU A 74 14.83 -17.65 13.91
N PHE A 75 14.65 -18.97 13.78
CA PHE A 75 13.76 -19.78 14.63
C PHE A 75 14.47 -21.01 15.21
N ILE A 76 15.73 -20.85 15.63
CA ILE A 76 16.59 -21.93 16.17
C ILE A 76 15.91 -22.74 17.27
N ASP A 77 15.21 -22.06 18.19
CA ASP A 77 14.57 -22.69 19.35
C ASP A 77 13.14 -23.18 19.07
N TRP A 78 12.56 -22.77 17.92
CA TRP A 78 11.16 -23.03 17.58
C TRP A 78 10.99 -24.29 16.74
N VAL A 79 11.97 -24.64 15.91
CA VAL A 79 11.86 -25.71 14.93
C VAL A 79 13.07 -26.64 15.00
N SER A 80 12.82 -27.93 15.28
CA SER A 80 13.90 -28.92 15.26
C SER A 80 14.46 -29.10 13.83
N PRO A 81 15.78 -29.29 13.66
CA PRO A 81 16.38 -29.53 12.34
C PRO A 81 15.75 -30.70 11.58
N THR A 82 15.31 -31.73 12.33
CA THR A 82 14.64 -32.92 11.79
C THR A 82 13.25 -32.58 11.25
N SER A 83 12.43 -31.85 12.01
CA SER A 83 11.10 -31.40 11.56
C SER A 83 11.19 -30.47 10.36
N LEU A 84 12.20 -29.58 10.32
CA LEU A 84 12.40 -28.69 9.18
C LEU A 84 12.78 -29.43 7.89
N ALA A 85 13.51 -30.54 8.01
CA ALA A 85 13.91 -31.36 6.88
C ALA A 85 12.73 -32.16 6.31
N ASN A 86 11.88 -32.71 7.19
CA ASN A 86 10.87 -33.70 6.81
C ASN A 86 9.45 -33.13 6.69
N ASP A 87 9.11 -32.09 7.45
CA ASP A 87 7.72 -31.64 7.67
C ASP A 87 7.47 -30.22 7.15
N LEU A 88 8.37 -29.65 6.36
CA LEU A 88 8.21 -28.31 5.76
C LEU A 88 7.24 -28.36 4.57
N CYS A 89 6.11 -27.67 4.74
CA CYS A 89 5.13 -27.39 3.69
C CYS A 89 5.07 -25.88 3.43
N ILE A 90 5.03 -25.50 2.16
CA ILE A 90 4.98 -24.11 1.70
C ILE A 90 3.84 -23.99 0.70
N ASP A 91 2.82 -23.20 1.02
CA ASP A 91 1.68 -22.96 0.16
C ASP A 91 1.64 -21.49 -0.24
N ARG A 92 1.61 -21.20 -1.55
CA ARG A 92 1.47 -19.82 -2.02
C ARG A 92 0.04 -19.33 -1.81
N VAL A 93 -0.10 -18.14 -1.23
CA VAL A 93 -1.39 -17.46 -1.12
C VAL A 93 -1.65 -16.69 -2.42
N SER A 94 -2.77 -16.99 -3.07
CA SER A 94 -3.23 -16.28 -4.26
C SER A 94 -3.91 -14.95 -3.89
N GLY A 95 -3.83 -13.95 -4.79
CA GLY A 95 -4.55 -12.68 -4.65
C GLY A 95 -3.79 -11.54 -3.95
N ALA A 96 -2.59 -11.78 -3.41
CA ALA A 96 -1.75 -10.70 -2.89
C ALA A 96 -1.14 -9.89 -4.04
N LEU A 97 -1.37 -8.57 -4.02
CA LEU A 97 -1.10 -7.68 -5.16
C LEU A 97 0.32 -7.06 -5.11
N THR A 98 0.79 -6.70 -3.92
CA THR A 98 2.07 -5.97 -3.72
C THR A 98 3.19 -6.88 -3.20
N ASN A 99 2.85 -8.00 -2.58
CA ASN A 99 3.77 -8.92 -1.90
C ASN A 99 3.51 -10.37 -2.33
N ALA A 100 4.56 -11.18 -2.45
CA ALA A 100 4.39 -12.63 -2.54
C ALA A 100 4.20 -13.19 -1.13
N VAL A 101 3.04 -13.79 -0.87
CA VAL A 101 2.66 -14.31 0.44
C VAL A 101 2.61 -15.83 0.40
N PHE A 102 3.19 -16.47 1.42
CA PHE A 102 3.24 -17.92 1.56
C PHE A 102 2.81 -18.32 2.97
N PHE A 103 2.02 -19.39 3.08
CA PHE A 103 1.92 -20.13 4.33
C PHE A 103 3.12 -21.06 4.44
N VAL A 104 3.81 -20.97 5.57
CA VAL A 104 4.93 -21.85 5.90
C VAL A 104 4.52 -22.67 7.12
N THR A 105 4.43 -23.97 6.93
CA THR A 105 4.07 -24.92 7.99
C THR A 105 5.25 -25.83 8.27
N VAL A 106 5.65 -25.93 9.53
CA VAL A 106 6.64 -26.91 10.00
C VAL A 106 6.08 -27.67 11.18
N GLY A 107 5.77 -28.95 10.98
CA GLY A 107 5.07 -29.76 11.99
C GLY A 107 3.72 -29.14 12.37
N LYS A 108 3.57 -28.70 13.63
CA LYS A 108 2.34 -28.06 14.13
C LYS A 108 2.36 -26.52 14.05
N GLN A 109 3.49 -25.92 13.71
CA GLN A 109 3.61 -24.47 13.65
C GLN A 109 3.31 -23.98 12.24
N ARG A 110 2.50 -22.93 12.13
CA ARG A 110 2.16 -22.26 10.88
C ARG A 110 2.44 -20.78 11.01
N MET A 111 3.05 -20.19 10.00
CA MET A 111 3.39 -18.77 9.92
C MET A 111 3.13 -18.23 8.51
N LEU A 112 2.99 -16.92 8.39
CA LEU A 112 3.01 -16.25 7.10
C LEU A 112 4.43 -15.80 6.78
N LEU A 113 4.85 -16.03 5.54
CA LEU A 113 6.03 -15.44 4.94
C LEU A 113 5.59 -14.43 3.90
N ARG A 114 6.00 -13.17 4.06
CA ARG A 114 5.81 -12.11 3.07
C ARG A 114 7.15 -11.75 2.46
N VAL A 115 7.26 -11.87 1.14
CA VAL A 115 8.42 -11.47 0.36
C VAL A 115 8.04 -10.25 -0.47
N TYR A 116 8.80 -9.18 -0.34
CA TYR A 116 8.53 -7.92 -1.04
C TYR A 116 8.79 -8.09 -2.54
N GLY A 117 7.82 -7.66 -3.36
CA GLY A 117 7.97 -7.61 -4.81
C GLY A 117 8.88 -6.49 -5.28
N VAL A 118 9.41 -6.61 -6.50
CA VAL A 118 10.18 -5.55 -7.17
C VAL A 118 9.19 -4.54 -7.78
N GLY A 119 9.38 -3.24 -7.52
CA GLY A 119 8.65 -2.16 -8.23
C GLY A 119 7.56 -1.43 -7.43
N CYS A 120 7.45 -1.63 -6.11
CA CYS A 120 6.49 -0.88 -5.28
C CYS A 120 7.09 0.35 -4.58
N ASP A 121 8.39 0.64 -4.75
CA ASP A 121 9.09 1.72 -4.03
C ASP A 121 8.52 3.12 -4.33
N GLN A 122 7.86 3.29 -5.48
CA GLN A 122 7.18 4.54 -5.85
C GLN A 122 5.85 4.75 -5.12
N ILE A 123 5.32 3.72 -4.45
CA ILE A 123 4.01 3.75 -3.79
C ILE A 123 4.12 3.54 -2.28
N LEU A 124 5.08 2.73 -1.82
CA LEU A 124 5.15 2.26 -0.44
C LEU A 124 6.50 2.57 0.23
N ASP A 125 6.45 3.24 1.38
CA ASP A 125 7.61 3.41 2.26
C ASP A 125 7.77 2.18 3.17
N ARG A 126 8.58 1.23 2.72
CA ARG A 126 8.82 -0.05 3.42
C ARG A 126 9.50 0.13 4.78
N GLN A 127 10.31 1.16 4.95
CA GLN A 127 10.98 1.41 6.23
C GLN A 127 9.98 1.93 7.26
N ASN A 128 9.11 2.85 6.84
CA ASN A 128 8.00 3.31 7.67
C ASN A 128 7.03 2.16 8.02
N GLU A 129 6.68 1.32 7.04
CA GLU A 129 5.85 0.12 7.26
C GLU A 129 6.47 -0.80 8.33
N LEU A 130 7.74 -1.18 8.19
CA LEU A 130 8.43 -2.05 9.15
C LEU A 130 8.50 -1.43 10.55
N ASN A 131 8.72 -0.12 10.65
CA ASN A 131 8.76 0.59 11.92
C ASN A 131 7.38 0.52 12.62
N TRP A 132 6.28 0.71 11.88
CA TRP A 132 4.93 0.61 12.44
C TRP A 132 4.56 -0.82 12.79
N LEU A 133 4.80 -1.79 11.91
CA LEU A 133 4.54 -3.20 12.20
C LEU A 133 5.28 -3.68 13.45
N SER A 134 6.52 -3.22 13.64
CA SER A 134 7.27 -3.49 14.88
C SER A 134 6.55 -2.92 16.10
N ARG A 135 6.15 -1.64 16.09
CA ARG A 135 5.40 -1.02 17.20
C ARG A 135 4.08 -1.74 17.48
N LEU A 136 3.30 -2.05 16.44
CA LEU A 136 2.02 -2.75 16.54
C LEU A 136 2.19 -4.14 17.14
N SER A 137 3.22 -4.88 16.71
CA SER A 137 3.56 -6.19 17.29
C SER A 137 3.88 -6.10 18.79
N HIS A 138 4.51 -5.01 19.26
CA HIS A 138 4.79 -4.83 20.69
C HIS A 138 3.53 -4.53 21.52
N LEU A 139 2.57 -3.84 20.89
CA LEU A 139 1.24 -3.53 21.45
C LEU A 139 0.25 -4.70 21.35
N ASN A 140 0.64 -5.83 20.73
CA ASN A 140 -0.25 -6.94 20.38
C ASN A 140 -1.44 -6.51 19.50
N ILE A 141 -1.20 -5.59 18.56
CA ILE A 141 -2.20 -5.16 17.57
C ILE A 141 -1.82 -5.80 16.23
N GLY A 142 -2.75 -6.59 15.68
CA GLY A 142 -2.47 -7.39 14.49
C GLY A 142 -1.57 -8.60 14.75
N PRO A 143 -1.09 -9.27 13.69
CA PRO A 143 -0.20 -10.42 13.79
C PRO A 143 1.14 -10.05 14.41
N LYS A 144 1.71 -10.91 15.26
CA LYS A 144 3.08 -10.70 15.75
C LYS A 144 4.09 -10.80 14.61
N MET A 145 5.07 -9.90 14.62
CA MET A 145 6.25 -10.03 13.77
C MET A 145 7.20 -11.05 14.39
N LEU A 146 7.37 -12.18 13.71
CA LEU A 146 8.19 -13.30 14.18
C LEU A 146 9.65 -13.15 13.77
N GLY A 147 9.91 -12.57 12.60
CA GLY A 147 11.28 -12.33 12.13
C GLY A 147 11.34 -11.47 10.86
N ILE A 148 12.46 -10.80 10.64
CA ILE A 148 12.70 -9.93 9.48
C ILE A 148 13.91 -10.46 8.68
N PHE A 149 13.83 -10.40 7.36
CA PHE A 149 14.96 -10.71 6.48
C PHE A 149 15.13 -9.66 5.38
N GLY A 150 16.19 -9.77 4.57
CA GLY A 150 16.66 -8.71 3.69
C GLY A 150 15.62 -8.16 2.70
N ASN A 151 14.62 -8.96 2.31
CA ASN A 151 13.52 -8.53 1.44
C ASN A 151 12.16 -9.06 1.88
N GLY A 152 11.93 -9.21 3.19
CA GLY A 152 10.64 -9.67 3.67
C GLY A 152 10.58 -9.91 5.17
N ARG A 153 9.52 -10.59 5.60
CA ARG A 153 9.24 -10.86 7.02
C ARG A 153 8.42 -12.12 7.23
N PHE A 154 8.49 -12.64 8.44
CA PHE A 154 7.64 -13.69 8.98
C PHE A 154 6.65 -13.09 9.98
N GLU A 155 5.38 -13.45 9.84
CA GLU A 155 4.27 -13.03 10.68
C GLU A 155 3.58 -14.24 11.31
N GLU A 156 2.98 -14.04 12.48
CA GLU A 156 2.08 -14.99 13.10
C GLU A 156 0.92 -15.34 12.14
N TYR A 157 0.64 -16.63 12.01
CA TYR A 157 -0.59 -17.07 11.34
C TYR A 157 -1.76 -16.94 12.32
N LEU A 158 -2.75 -16.14 11.93
CA LEU A 158 -4.02 -16.03 12.64
C LEU A 158 -5.04 -16.98 12.01
N PRO A 159 -5.60 -17.97 12.75
CA PRO A 159 -6.68 -18.80 12.27
C PRO A 159 -7.98 -17.99 12.12
N SER A 160 -8.23 -17.51 10.91
CA SER A 160 -9.29 -16.54 10.64
C SER A 160 -9.86 -16.67 9.23
N THR A 161 -11.01 -16.03 9.02
CA THR A 161 -11.58 -15.76 7.69
C THR A 161 -11.55 -14.27 7.41
N THR A 162 -11.20 -13.89 6.19
CA THR A 162 -11.32 -12.50 5.72
C THR A 162 -12.79 -12.12 5.58
N LEU A 163 -13.13 -10.87 5.91
CA LEU A 163 -14.47 -10.35 5.66
C LEU A 163 -14.78 -10.25 4.16
N THR A 164 -16.06 -10.19 3.84
CA THR A 164 -16.59 -9.91 2.51
C THR A 164 -17.21 -8.51 2.47
N LYS A 165 -17.58 -8.05 1.26
CA LYS A 165 -18.33 -6.81 1.10
C LYS A 165 -19.63 -6.78 1.92
N ASP A 166 -20.29 -7.93 2.07
CA ASP A 166 -21.59 -8.00 2.72
C ASP A 166 -21.42 -7.94 4.24
N ASP A 167 -20.35 -8.52 4.77
CA ASP A 167 -20.01 -8.44 6.21
C ASP A 167 -19.85 -7.00 6.69
N LEU A 168 -19.33 -6.07 5.85
CA LEU A 168 -19.18 -4.66 6.24
C LEU A 168 -20.51 -4.02 6.65
N ARG A 169 -21.61 -4.49 6.06
CA ARG A 169 -22.97 -3.95 6.24
C ARG A 169 -23.67 -4.53 7.46
N GLU A 170 -23.19 -5.66 7.96
CA GLU A 170 -23.79 -6.33 9.11
C GLU A 170 -23.64 -5.46 10.36
N PRO A 171 -24.73 -5.05 11.03
CA PRO A 171 -24.66 -4.07 12.10
C PRO A 171 -23.70 -4.45 13.23
N ALA A 172 -23.62 -5.74 13.58
CA ALA A 172 -22.71 -6.21 14.63
C ALA A 172 -21.23 -6.14 14.21
N VAL A 173 -20.93 -6.48 12.96
CA VAL A 173 -19.58 -6.43 12.39
C VAL A 173 -19.14 -4.97 12.23
N SER A 174 -20.00 -4.14 11.63
CA SER A 174 -19.80 -2.71 11.44
C SER A 174 -19.45 -1.98 12.76
N LYS A 175 -20.16 -2.28 13.85
CA LYS A 175 -19.85 -1.75 15.19
C LYS A 175 -18.50 -2.22 15.71
N GLN A 176 -18.14 -3.48 15.50
CA GLN A 176 -16.82 -3.99 15.90
C GLN A 176 -15.69 -3.32 15.12
N ILE A 177 -15.87 -3.09 13.81
CA ILE A 177 -14.89 -2.35 12.99
C ILE A 177 -14.70 -0.94 13.54
N ALA A 178 -15.79 -0.24 13.87
CA ALA A 178 -15.73 1.09 14.48
C ALA A 178 -14.91 1.10 15.78
N THR A 179 -15.14 0.12 16.67
CA THR A 179 -14.37 -0.03 17.91
C THR A 179 -12.88 -0.32 17.64
N ARG A 180 -12.56 -1.18 16.65
CA ARG A 180 -11.17 -1.48 16.29
C ARG A 180 -10.45 -0.27 15.69
N LEU A 181 -11.12 0.51 14.84
CA LEU A 181 -10.57 1.77 14.34
C LEU A 181 -10.33 2.77 15.46
N PHE A 182 -11.24 2.90 16.43
CA PHE A 182 -11.02 3.77 17.59
C PHE A 182 -9.78 3.35 18.40
N GLN A 183 -9.63 2.05 18.67
CA GLN A 183 -8.44 1.50 19.34
C GLN A 183 -7.16 1.79 18.56
N LEU A 184 -7.18 1.62 17.24
CA LEU A 184 -6.05 1.92 16.37
C LEU A 184 -5.69 3.41 16.39
N HIS A 185 -6.69 4.27 16.26
CA HIS A 185 -6.51 5.73 16.25
C HIS A 185 -5.93 6.25 17.57
N SER A 186 -6.27 5.60 18.69
CA SER A 186 -5.76 5.93 20.03
C SER A 186 -4.26 5.63 20.22
N ILE A 187 -3.61 4.94 19.29
CA ILE A 187 -2.15 4.73 19.30
C ILE A 187 -1.39 6.06 19.23
N VAL A 188 -2.02 7.10 18.68
CA VAL A 188 -1.45 8.46 18.64
C VAL A 188 -1.12 9.00 20.04
N ASP A 189 -1.81 8.55 21.09
CA ASP A 189 -1.53 8.98 22.47
C ASP A 189 -0.24 8.34 23.02
N LEU A 190 0.13 7.16 22.50
CA LEU A 190 1.38 6.46 22.85
C LEU A 190 2.54 6.91 21.98
N TYR A 191 2.27 7.15 20.70
CA TYR A 191 3.21 7.62 19.71
C TYR A 191 2.63 8.88 19.06
N PRO A 192 2.81 10.06 19.68
CA PRO A 192 2.33 11.30 19.09
C PRO A 192 3.18 11.70 17.88
N PRO A 193 2.59 12.36 16.87
CA PRO A 193 3.32 12.87 15.73
C PRO A 193 4.28 13.98 16.16
N ASN A 194 5.51 13.94 15.65
CA ASN A 194 6.45 15.04 15.77
C ASN A 194 6.07 16.13 14.77
N LEU A 195 5.54 17.24 15.28
CA LEU A 195 5.05 18.37 14.46
C LEU A 195 6.11 18.99 13.52
N SER A 196 7.40 18.74 13.77
CA SER A 196 8.49 19.28 12.93
C SER A 196 8.89 18.34 11.78
N SER A 197 8.70 17.03 11.93
CA SER A 197 9.13 16.02 10.94
C SER A 197 7.97 15.29 10.28
N ASP A 198 6.88 15.09 11.01
CA ASP A 198 5.79 14.23 10.59
C ASP A 198 4.77 15.05 9.80
N LYS A 199 4.54 14.63 8.56
CA LYS A 199 3.52 15.19 7.68
C LYS A 199 2.37 14.19 7.56
N LEU A 200 1.20 14.69 7.16
CA LEU A 200 0.05 13.83 6.87
C LEU A 200 0.38 12.95 5.65
N GLN A 201 0.33 11.64 5.86
CA GLN A 201 0.69 10.64 4.84
C GLN A 201 -0.17 10.78 3.58
N VAL A 202 -1.45 11.15 3.73
CA VAL A 202 -2.38 11.36 2.61
C VAL A 202 -1.85 12.39 1.61
N TRP A 203 -1.26 13.49 2.10
CA TRP A 203 -0.76 14.55 1.22
C TRP A 203 0.59 14.22 0.63
N GLN A 204 1.46 13.54 1.39
CA GLN A 204 2.73 13.04 0.86
C GLN A 204 2.49 12.10 -0.33
N ASN A 205 1.58 11.13 -0.16
CA ASN A 205 1.24 10.18 -1.21
C ASN A 205 0.57 10.85 -2.42
N ILE A 206 -0.41 11.74 -2.19
CA ILE A 206 -1.07 12.47 -3.29
C ILE A 206 -0.05 13.29 -4.09
N ASP A 207 0.85 14.02 -3.42
CA ASP A 207 1.86 14.83 -4.11
C ASP A 207 2.86 13.97 -4.87
N GLN A 208 3.33 12.88 -4.26
CA GLN A 208 4.26 11.93 -4.87
C GLN A 208 3.63 11.24 -6.10
N TRP A 209 2.41 10.72 -5.99
CA TRP A 209 1.74 10.03 -7.08
C TRP A 209 1.33 10.98 -8.20
N TYR A 210 0.86 12.19 -7.88
CA TYR A 210 0.61 13.21 -8.89
C TYR A 210 1.90 13.57 -9.64
N TYR A 211 3.01 13.77 -8.92
CA TYR A 211 4.31 14.07 -9.53
C TYR A 211 4.72 12.95 -10.49
N ALA A 212 4.82 11.70 -10.00
CA ALA A 212 5.19 10.53 -10.81
C ALA A 212 4.29 10.36 -12.04
N LEU A 213 2.97 10.52 -11.86
CA LEU A 213 2.01 10.51 -12.96
C LEU A 213 2.35 11.58 -14.00
N SER A 214 2.53 12.82 -13.57
CA SER A 214 2.72 13.97 -14.46
C SER A 214 4.06 14.00 -15.21
N THR A 215 5.11 13.43 -14.62
CA THR A 215 6.46 13.48 -15.19
C THR A 215 6.86 12.19 -15.91
N GLU A 216 6.48 11.04 -15.37
CA GLU A 216 7.05 9.75 -15.77
C GLU A 216 5.99 8.85 -16.43
N LEU A 217 4.80 8.74 -15.84
CA LEU A 217 3.88 7.64 -16.17
C LEU A 217 2.79 8.01 -17.18
N ILE A 218 2.49 9.30 -17.38
CA ILE A 218 1.40 9.72 -18.27
C ILE A 218 1.60 9.26 -19.73
N HIS A 219 2.85 9.19 -20.18
CA HIS A 219 3.19 8.72 -21.53
C HIS A 219 2.81 7.25 -21.72
N ASN A 220 3.03 6.41 -20.70
CA ASN A 220 2.68 4.99 -20.74
C ASN A 220 1.16 4.80 -20.84
N LEU A 221 0.40 5.56 -20.07
CA LEU A 221 -1.07 5.51 -20.12
C LEU A 221 -1.60 5.94 -21.49
N LYS A 222 -1.02 6.98 -22.08
CA LYS A 222 -1.41 7.51 -23.40
C LYS A 222 -1.05 6.60 -24.59
N ASN A 223 -0.26 5.55 -24.38
CA ASN A 223 -0.01 4.55 -25.43
C ASN A 223 -1.27 3.73 -25.75
N ASN A 224 -2.24 3.67 -24.82
CA ASN A 224 -3.56 3.14 -25.10
C ASN A 224 -4.44 4.23 -25.73
N PRO A 225 -4.90 4.08 -27.00
CA PRO A 225 -5.67 5.11 -27.69
C PRO A 225 -6.98 5.48 -27.00
N ALA A 226 -7.66 4.51 -26.38
CA ALA A 226 -8.92 4.75 -25.67
C ALA A 226 -8.70 5.58 -24.41
N TRP A 227 -7.62 5.31 -23.67
CA TRP A 227 -7.27 6.06 -22.47
C TRP A 227 -6.76 7.45 -22.81
N LYS A 228 -6.02 7.61 -23.92
CA LYS A 228 -5.50 8.91 -24.34
C LYS A 228 -6.61 9.95 -24.50
N GLU A 229 -7.70 9.60 -25.17
CA GLU A 229 -8.85 10.52 -25.36
C GLU A 229 -9.47 10.92 -24.02
N GLN A 230 -9.71 9.95 -23.13
CA GLN A 230 -10.26 10.22 -21.79
C GLN A 230 -9.31 11.02 -20.91
N ILE A 231 -7.99 10.80 -21.00
CA ILE A 231 -7.00 11.59 -20.26
C ILE A 231 -7.01 13.04 -20.72
N ASP A 232 -7.02 13.27 -22.03
CA ASP A 232 -6.95 14.60 -22.62
C ASP A 232 -8.23 15.40 -22.35
N LYS A 233 -9.39 14.73 -22.34
CA LYS A 233 -10.70 15.36 -22.13
C LYS A 233 -11.10 15.46 -20.66
N ASP A 234 -10.99 14.35 -19.94
CA ASP A 234 -11.62 14.17 -18.64
C ASP A 234 -10.63 14.16 -17.47
N LEU A 235 -9.32 14.02 -17.68
CA LEU A 235 -8.34 14.11 -16.58
C LEU A 235 -7.71 15.49 -16.48
N CYS A 236 -7.14 16.01 -17.56
CA CYS A 236 -6.39 17.28 -17.62
C CYS A 236 -5.50 17.54 -16.38
N LEU A 237 -4.23 17.09 -16.43
CA LEU A 237 -3.33 17.12 -15.27
C LEU A 237 -3.12 18.53 -14.67
N VAL A 238 -3.04 19.56 -15.51
CA VAL A 238 -2.90 20.95 -15.04
C VAL A 238 -4.11 21.38 -14.21
N GLN A 239 -5.32 21.03 -14.66
CA GLN A 239 -6.54 21.29 -13.91
C GLN A 239 -6.57 20.47 -12.62
N LEU A 240 -6.22 19.18 -12.69
CA LEU A 240 -6.17 18.31 -11.52
C LEU A 240 -5.21 18.87 -10.45
N ARG A 241 -4.07 19.46 -10.84
CA ARG A 241 -3.17 20.11 -9.89
C ARG A 241 -3.85 21.24 -9.12
N ASN A 242 -4.54 22.12 -9.83
CA ASN A 242 -5.26 23.23 -9.22
C ASN A 242 -6.39 22.72 -8.30
N GLU A 243 -7.06 21.64 -8.69
CA GLU A 243 -8.10 20.98 -7.88
C GLU A 243 -7.52 20.34 -6.61
N ILE A 244 -6.32 19.73 -6.67
CA ILE A 244 -5.59 19.20 -5.50
C ILE A 244 -5.25 20.33 -4.54
N ASP A 245 -4.69 21.43 -5.04
CA ASP A 245 -4.31 22.57 -4.21
C ASP A 245 -5.55 23.22 -3.56
N LEU A 246 -6.66 23.34 -4.29
CA LEU A 246 -7.94 23.80 -3.73
C LEU A 246 -8.51 22.83 -2.68
N CYS A 247 -8.44 21.52 -2.92
CA CYS A 247 -8.86 20.49 -1.96
C CYS A 247 -8.12 20.65 -0.62
N LYS A 248 -6.79 20.81 -0.68
CA LYS A 248 -5.95 21.07 0.51
C LYS A 248 -6.36 22.35 1.24
N ILE A 249 -6.61 23.44 0.52
CA ILE A 249 -7.06 24.72 1.10
C ILE A 249 -8.43 24.58 1.77
N LEU A 250 -9.37 23.84 1.18
CA LEU A 250 -10.69 23.64 1.77
C LEU A 250 -10.62 22.81 3.05
N LEU A 251 -9.81 21.75 3.06
CA LEU A 251 -9.65 20.88 4.24
C LEU A 251 -8.86 21.53 5.36
N SER A 252 -7.97 22.48 5.07
CA SER A 252 -7.24 23.22 6.12
C SER A 252 -8.14 24.16 6.92
N LYS A 253 -9.30 24.58 6.37
CA LYS A 253 -10.27 25.44 7.08
C LYS A 253 -11.00 24.72 8.20
N ASN A 254 -11.16 23.40 8.11
CA ASN A 254 -11.84 22.56 9.09
C ASN A 254 -10.97 21.34 9.39
N PRO A 255 -9.91 21.50 10.20
CA PRO A 255 -8.99 20.41 10.46
C PRO A 255 -9.70 19.27 11.22
N SER A 256 -9.47 18.04 10.79
CA SER A 256 -9.81 16.83 11.53
C SER A 256 -8.63 16.44 12.42
N PRO A 257 -8.86 15.92 13.64
CA PRO A 257 -7.78 15.44 14.50
C PRO A 257 -6.89 14.40 13.79
N THR A 258 -5.57 14.57 13.94
CA THR A 258 -4.58 13.60 13.45
C THR A 258 -4.54 12.40 14.39
N VAL A 259 -4.57 11.20 13.81
CA VAL A 259 -4.51 9.91 14.51
C VAL A 259 -3.52 8.99 13.81
N PHE A 260 -3.21 7.85 14.42
CA PHE A 260 -2.58 6.75 13.69
C PHE A 260 -3.64 6.00 12.88
N ALA A 261 -3.70 6.28 11.58
CA ALA A 261 -4.71 5.75 10.67
C ALA A 261 -4.19 4.49 9.94
N HIS A 262 -5.10 3.58 9.62
CA HIS A 262 -4.85 2.45 8.74
C HIS A 262 -4.74 2.88 7.27
N ASN A 263 -5.62 3.79 6.84
CA ASN A 263 -5.80 4.33 5.49
C ASN A 263 -6.33 3.35 4.44
N ASP A 264 -6.38 2.03 4.72
CA ASP A 264 -6.90 1.02 3.78
C ASP A 264 -7.77 -0.08 4.44
N THR A 265 -8.82 0.31 5.18
CA THR A 265 -9.73 -0.65 5.84
C THR A 265 -10.79 -1.24 4.90
N GLN A 266 -10.36 -1.79 3.77
CA GLN A 266 -11.18 -2.61 2.90
C GLN A 266 -11.39 -4.01 3.52
N TYR A 267 -12.46 -4.72 3.14
CA TYR A 267 -12.86 -5.97 3.82
C TYR A 267 -11.79 -7.07 3.78
N GLY A 268 -10.92 -7.05 2.77
CA GLY A 268 -9.74 -7.90 2.60
C GLY A 268 -8.71 -7.77 3.72
N ASN A 269 -8.66 -6.60 4.36
CA ASN A 269 -7.72 -6.24 5.41
C ASN A 269 -8.33 -6.40 6.81
N ILE A 270 -9.50 -7.03 6.92
CA ILE A 270 -10.18 -7.28 8.19
C ILE A 270 -10.41 -8.78 8.31
N LEU A 271 -9.76 -9.37 9.31
CA LEU A 271 -9.87 -10.77 9.65
C LEU A 271 -10.90 -10.96 10.77
N LYS A 272 -11.72 -12.00 10.64
CA LYS A 272 -12.59 -12.50 11.70
C LYS A 272 -11.98 -13.78 12.27
N MET A 273 -11.61 -13.75 13.54
CA MET A 273 -11.00 -14.89 14.23
C MET A 273 -12.00 -16.05 14.35
N ASN A 274 -11.57 -17.27 14.02
CA ASN A 274 -12.46 -18.43 13.93
C ASN A 274 -13.03 -18.87 15.30
N ASP A 275 -12.28 -18.63 16.38
CA ASP A 275 -12.60 -19.07 17.73
C ASP A 275 -13.44 -18.05 18.52
N THR A 276 -13.11 -16.77 18.37
CA THR A 276 -13.67 -15.68 19.18
C THR A 276 -14.66 -14.81 18.40
N ASN A 277 -14.66 -14.89 17.06
CA ASN A 277 -15.33 -13.95 16.16
C ASN A 277 -14.86 -12.49 16.30
N GLU A 278 -13.77 -12.25 17.02
CA GLU A 278 -13.17 -10.92 17.12
C GLU A 278 -12.59 -10.49 15.78
N LEU A 279 -12.69 -9.19 15.49
CA LEU A 279 -12.09 -8.60 14.31
C LEU A 279 -10.66 -8.15 14.58
N VAL A 280 -9.77 -8.44 13.64
CA VAL A 280 -8.37 -8.00 13.62
C VAL A 280 -8.11 -7.29 12.30
N VAL A 281 -7.59 -6.06 12.38
CA VAL A 281 -7.16 -5.30 11.19
C VAL A 281 -5.72 -5.68 10.87
N ILE A 282 -5.43 -5.90 9.59
CA ILE A 282 -4.12 -6.31 9.07
C ILE A 282 -3.72 -5.45 7.86
N ASP A 283 -2.49 -5.63 7.39
CA ASP A 283 -1.96 -4.99 6.18
C ASP A 283 -1.82 -3.45 6.28
N PHE A 284 -0.89 -3.03 7.15
CA PHE A 284 -0.63 -1.63 7.48
C PHE A 284 0.29 -0.93 6.45
N GLU A 285 0.26 -1.32 5.17
CA GLU A 285 1.19 -0.79 4.16
C GLU A 285 1.00 0.70 3.88
N TYR A 286 -0.22 1.22 4.02
CA TYR A 286 -0.54 2.65 3.91
C TYR A 286 -0.66 3.35 5.27
N ALA A 287 -0.38 2.66 6.38
CA ALA A 287 -0.65 3.20 7.70
C ALA A 287 0.29 4.34 8.09
N GLY A 288 -0.22 5.26 8.89
CA GLY A 288 0.57 6.36 9.44
C GLY A 288 -0.31 7.52 9.90
N TYR A 289 0.33 8.65 10.22
CA TYR A 289 -0.40 9.80 10.72
C TYR A 289 -1.26 10.42 9.64
N ASN A 290 -2.57 10.42 9.88
CA ASN A 290 -3.56 11.03 9.02
C ASN A 290 -4.77 11.51 9.82
N PRO A 291 -5.61 12.38 9.23
CA PRO A 291 -6.81 12.85 9.90
C PRO A 291 -7.83 11.73 10.05
N ARG A 292 -8.43 11.57 11.23
CA ARG A 292 -9.40 10.48 11.47
C ARG A 292 -10.58 10.50 10.49
N GLY A 293 -11.02 11.68 10.05
CA GLY A 293 -12.06 11.82 9.03
C GLY A 293 -11.70 11.12 7.70
N PHE A 294 -10.43 11.11 7.32
CA PHE A 294 -9.94 10.42 6.12
C PHE A 294 -10.06 8.90 6.25
N ASP A 295 -9.59 8.33 7.36
CA ASP A 295 -9.62 6.87 7.55
C ASP A 295 -11.05 6.34 7.68
N LEU A 296 -11.91 7.08 8.41
CA LEU A 296 -13.33 6.75 8.58
C LEU A 296 -14.09 6.83 7.26
N VAL A 297 -13.90 7.89 6.46
CA VAL A 297 -14.58 7.98 5.16
C VAL A 297 -14.03 6.96 4.17
N ASN A 298 -12.74 6.62 4.27
CA ASN A 298 -12.15 5.55 3.47
C ASN A 298 -12.89 4.24 3.71
N HIS A 299 -13.07 3.84 4.98
CA HIS A 299 -13.86 2.65 5.31
C HIS A 299 -15.27 2.68 4.69
N PHE A 300 -15.96 3.82 4.74
CA PHE A 300 -17.29 3.93 4.12
C PHE A 300 -17.25 3.85 2.58
N CYS A 301 -16.21 4.37 1.95
CA CYS A 301 -16.03 4.25 0.51
C CYS A 301 -15.82 2.79 0.07
N GLU A 302 -15.18 1.97 0.91
CA GLU A 302 -14.98 0.54 0.63
C GLU A 302 -16.29 -0.26 0.62
N TRP A 303 -17.38 0.26 1.18
CA TRP A 303 -18.70 -0.36 1.01
C TRP A 303 -19.16 -0.32 -0.45
N MET A 304 -18.67 0.62 -1.26
CA MET A 304 -19.09 0.76 -2.66
C MET A 304 -18.42 -0.25 -3.60
N TYR A 305 -17.53 -1.12 -3.11
CA TYR A 305 -16.76 -2.03 -3.95
C TYR A 305 -17.00 -3.51 -3.65
N ASP A 306 -16.91 -4.30 -4.72
CA ASP A 306 -16.89 -5.77 -4.70
C ASP A 306 -15.71 -6.26 -5.54
N TYR A 307 -14.52 -6.30 -4.92
CA TYR A 307 -13.30 -6.78 -5.57
C TYR A 307 -13.33 -8.29 -5.88
N HIS A 308 -14.28 -9.05 -5.33
CA HIS A 308 -14.48 -10.47 -5.67
C HIS A 308 -15.47 -10.67 -6.84
N SER A 309 -16.03 -9.61 -7.39
CA SER A 309 -16.92 -9.67 -8.55
C SER A 309 -16.21 -10.31 -9.75
N SER A 310 -16.74 -11.44 -10.23
CA SER A 310 -16.23 -12.13 -11.41
C SER A 310 -16.47 -11.40 -12.73
N LYS A 311 -17.29 -10.34 -12.71
CA LYS A 311 -17.63 -9.55 -13.89
C LYS A 311 -16.80 -8.27 -13.96
N ASN A 312 -16.92 -7.41 -12.94
CA ASN A 312 -16.34 -6.08 -12.98
C ASN A 312 -15.85 -5.63 -11.58
N PRO A 313 -14.72 -6.17 -11.06
CA PRO A 313 -14.22 -5.85 -9.72
C PRO A 313 -13.79 -4.38 -9.55
N ALA A 314 -13.55 -3.66 -10.65
CA ALA A 314 -13.21 -2.25 -10.68
C ALA A 314 -14.43 -1.30 -10.64
N THR A 315 -15.67 -1.81 -10.73
CA THR A 315 -16.88 -0.98 -10.74
C THR A 315 -17.19 -0.44 -9.34
N MET A 316 -17.43 0.87 -9.25
CA MET A 316 -17.93 1.49 -8.02
C MET A 316 -19.47 1.51 -8.01
N HIS A 317 -20.06 0.96 -6.95
CA HIS A 317 -21.49 0.96 -6.71
C HIS A 317 -21.88 2.10 -5.75
N TYR A 318 -22.08 3.31 -6.28
CA TYR A 318 -22.40 4.50 -5.48
C TYR A 318 -23.59 4.33 -4.54
N ASP A 319 -24.64 3.64 -4.98
CA ASP A 319 -25.85 3.40 -4.18
C ASP A 319 -25.60 2.47 -2.97
N ALA A 320 -24.43 1.83 -2.94
CA ALA A 320 -24.02 0.92 -1.88
C ALA A 320 -23.25 1.61 -0.74
N TYR A 321 -23.00 2.92 -0.85
CA TYR A 321 -22.44 3.76 0.23
C TYR A 321 -23.35 3.70 1.47
N PRO A 322 -22.81 3.66 2.71
CA PRO A 322 -23.63 3.55 3.91
C PRO A 322 -24.64 4.70 4.01
N THR A 323 -25.88 4.37 4.31
CA THR A 323 -26.94 5.34 4.59
C THR A 323 -26.57 6.20 5.79
N GLN A 324 -27.19 7.38 5.93
CA GLN A 324 -26.96 8.25 7.09
C GLN A 324 -27.18 7.53 8.43
N ARG A 325 -28.18 6.65 8.51
CA ARG A 325 -28.44 5.82 9.70
C ARG A 325 -27.30 4.85 10.00
N GLN A 326 -26.73 4.21 8.98
CA GLN A 326 -25.59 3.31 9.13
C GLN A 326 -24.33 4.07 9.54
N GLN A 327 -24.08 5.24 8.93
CA GLN A 327 -22.97 6.12 9.32
C GLN A 327 -23.09 6.55 10.78
N ILE A 328 -24.26 7.04 11.21
CA ILE A 328 -24.51 7.41 12.62
C ILE A 328 -24.27 6.21 13.54
N SER A 329 -24.80 5.02 13.21
CA SER A 329 -24.59 3.83 14.04
C SER A 329 -23.11 3.47 14.15
N PHE A 330 -22.34 3.54 13.06
CA PHE A 330 -20.90 3.28 13.07
C PHE A 330 -20.16 4.31 13.92
N LEU A 331 -20.39 5.59 13.66
CA LEU A 331 -19.70 6.70 14.34
C LEU A 331 -20.06 6.77 15.83
N THR A 332 -21.27 6.38 16.20
CA THR A 332 -21.68 6.23 17.61
C THR A 332 -20.86 5.16 18.33
N SER A 333 -20.59 4.03 17.67
CA SER A 333 -19.72 2.98 18.21
C SER A 333 -18.25 3.36 18.20
N TYR A 334 -17.82 4.21 17.27
CA TYR A 334 -16.47 4.78 17.25
C TYR A 334 -16.26 5.78 18.39
N SER A 335 -17.15 6.76 18.55
CA SER A 335 -17.10 7.74 19.65
C SER A 335 -18.47 8.40 19.84
N LEU A 336 -19.15 8.04 20.93
CA LEU A 336 -20.48 8.53 21.27
C LEU A 336 -20.55 10.07 21.38
N ASP A 337 -19.51 10.69 21.95
CA ASP A 337 -19.53 12.13 22.27
C ASP A 337 -19.28 13.04 21.06
N HIS A 338 -18.88 12.49 19.91
CA HIS A 338 -18.38 13.28 18.77
C HIS A 338 -19.14 13.01 17.46
N VAL A 339 -20.30 12.34 17.49
CA VAL A 339 -20.98 11.86 16.28
C VAL A 339 -21.22 12.97 15.24
N ASP A 340 -21.74 14.13 15.64
CA ASP A 340 -22.03 15.24 14.71
C ASP A 340 -20.75 15.82 14.09
N THR A 341 -19.69 15.96 14.88
CA THR A 341 -18.38 16.41 14.39
C THR A 341 -17.79 15.39 13.42
N LEU A 342 -17.85 14.10 13.76
CA LEU A 342 -17.34 13.02 12.93
C LEU A 342 -18.09 12.92 11.59
N LEU A 343 -19.41 13.12 11.58
CA LEU A 343 -20.19 13.16 10.33
C LEU A 343 -19.68 14.26 9.39
N LYS A 344 -19.38 15.44 9.94
CA LYS A 344 -18.82 16.55 9.17
C LYS A 344 -17.41 16.24 8.68
N GLU A 345 -16.56 15.68 9.54
CA GLU A 345 -15.19 15.29 9.17
C GLU A 345 -15.18 14.26 8.05
N VAL A 346 -16.00 13.20 8.15
CA VAL A 346 -16.16 12.16 7.12
C VAL A 346 -16.65 12.77 5.80
N ASP A 347 -17.68 13.63 5.85
CA ASP A 347 -18.18 14.30 4.65
C ASP A 347 -17.06 15.12 3.99
N ASP A 348 -16.39 15.99 4.75
CA ASP A 348 -15.33 16.86 4.26
C ASP A 348 -14.18 16.09 3.61
N TRP A 349 -13.69 15.03 4.24
CA TRP A 349 -12.56 14.25 3.75
C TRP A 349 -12.89 13.31 2.59
N LYS A 350 -14.17 13.12 2.24
CA LYS A 350 -14.60 12.22 1.14
C LYS A 350 -13.92 12.54 -0.19
N MET A 351 -13.78 13.83 -0.53
CA MET A 351 -13.12 14.25 -1.77
C MET A 351 -11.65 13.80 -1.80
N ALA A 352 -10.92 13.95 -0.70
CA ALA A 352 -9.53 13.54 -0.62
C ALA A 352 -9.37 12.01 -0.69
N CYS A 353 -10.29 11.24 -0.09
CA CYS A 353 -10.31 9.78 -0.22
C CYS A 353 -10.50 9.33 -1.67
N HIS A 354 -11.40 9.96 -2.42
CA HIS A 354 -11.56 9.65 -3.84
C HIS A 354 -10.32 10.01 -4.65
N LEU A 355 -9.75 11.20 -4.45
CA LEU A 355 -8.53 11.64 -5.11
C LEU A 355 -7.32 10.74 -4.83
N PHE A 356 -7.12 10.35 -3.55
CA PHE A 356 -6.02 9.49 -3.12
C PHE A 356 -5.99 8.20 -3.93
N TRP A 357 -7.11 7.47 -3.94
CA TRP A 357 -7.19 6.19 -4.64
C TRP A 357 -7.29 6.34 -6.16
N ALA A 358 -7.78 7.48 -6.67
CA ALA A 358 -7.73 7.78 -8.10
C ALA A 358 -6.28 7.90 -8.60
N LEU A 359 -5.43 8.64 -7.88
CA LEU A 359 -4.02 8.78 -8.24
C LEU A 359 -3.27 7.46 -8.09
N TRP A 360 -3.51 6.73 -6.99
CA TRP A 360 -2.97 5.38 -6.81
C TRP A 360 -3.31 4.47 -7.98
N GLY A 361 -4.57 4.43 -8.40
CA GLY A 361 -5.00 3.59 -9.51
C GLY A 361 -4.38 4.01 -10.85
N LEU A 362 -4.19 5.31 -11.12
CA LEU A 362 -3.51 5.75 -12.35
C LEU A 362 -2.04 5.35 -12.37
N VAL A 363 -1.36 5.41 -11.21
CA VAL A 363 0.01 4.89 -11.09
C VAL A 363 0.01 3.39 -11.37
N GLN A 364 -0.90 2.63 -10.76
CA GLN A 364 -1.00 1.18 -10.99
C GLN A 364 -1.36 0.82 -12.43
N ALA A 365 -2.25 1.56 -13.09
CA ALA A 365 -2.61 1.33 -14.49
C ALA A 365 -1.40 1.41 -15.45
N SER A 366 -0.33 2.09 -15.05
CA SER A 366 0.87 2.25 -15.86
C SER A 366 1.92 1.14 -15.68
N GLN A 367 1.82 0.33 -14.62
CA GLN A 367 2.90 -0.58 -14.21
C GLN A 367 2.45 -1.93 -13.63
N SER A 368 1.21 -2.04 -13.15
CA SER A 368 0.69 -3.24 -12.52
C SER A 368 0.48 -4.36 -13.55
N GLN A 369 0.79 -5.59 -13.15
CA GLN A 369 0.58 -6.80 -13.93
C GLN A 369 -0.70 -7.55 -13.50
N ILE A 370 -1.43 -7.01 -12.54
CA ILE A 370 -2.66 -7.61 -12.01
C ILE A 370 -3.81 -7.35 -12.98
N ASP A 371 -4.61 -8.38 -13.20
CA ASP A 371 -5.84 -8.30 -13.98
C ASP A 371 -6.94 -7.56 -13.19
N PHE A 372 -6.83 -6.23 -13.20
CA PHE A 372 -7.78 -5.30 -12.63
C PHE A 372 -7.79 -4.03 -13.48
N ASP A 373 -8.97 -3.51 -13.83
CA ASP A 373 -9.08 -2.30 -14.64
C ASP A 373 -8.84 -1.04 -13.80
N TYR A 374 -7.55 -0.81 -13.49
CA TYR A 374 -7.08 0.33 -12.69
C TYR A 374 -7.45 1.67 -13.32
N PHE A 375 -7.46 1.77 -14.65
CA PHE A 375 -7.79 3.03 -15.32
C PHE A 375 -9.27 3.35 -15.16
N TYR A 376 -10.16 2.39 -15.43
CA TYR A 376 -11.61 2.57 -15.20
C TYR A 376 -11.94 2.85 -13.74
N TYR A 377 -11.31 2.13 -12.80
CA TYR A 377 -11.42 2.41 -11.37
C TYR A 377 -11.07 3.87 -11.05
N SER A 378 -9.94 4.34 -11.58
CA SER A 378 -9.42 5.68 -11.31
C SER A 378 -10.31 6.78 -11.87
N MET A 379 -10.81 6.63 -13.10
CA MET A 379 -11.66 7.65 -13.73
C MET A 379 -13.00 7.81 -13.01
N GLN A 380 -13.58 6.71 -12.48
CA GLN A 380 -14.76 6.80 -11.61
C GLN A 380 -14.45 7.59 -10.32
N ARG A 381 -13.28 7.37 -9.72
CA ARG A 381 -12.84 8.06 -8.51
C ARG A 381 -12.49 9.54 -8.76
N ILE A 382 -11.90 9.90 -9.89
CA ILE A 382 -11.72 11.32 -10.31
C ILE A 382 -13.08 12.02 -10.44
N THR A 383 -14.06 11.35 -11.06
CA THR A 383 -15.41 11.88 -11.19
C THR A 383 -16.05 12.12 -9.82
N ALA A 384 -15.89 11.17 -8.90
CA ALA A 384 -16.36 11.29 -7.51
C ALA A 384 -15.69 12.47 -6.77
N PHE A 385 -14.36 12.58 -6.89
CA PHE A 385 -13.57 13.67 -6.30
C PHE A 385 -14.08 15.03 -6.76
N ARG A 386 -14.25 15.23 -8.07
CA ARG A 386 -14.74 16.50 -8.62
C ARG A 386 -16.18 16.80 -8.24
N ALA A 387 -17.04 15.79 -8.16
CA ALA A 387 -18.41 15.97 -7.67
C ALA A 387 -18.42 16.47 -6.22
N GLU A 388 -17.60 15.88 -5.34
CA GLU A 388 -17.46 16.29 -3.94
C GLU A 388 -16.79 17.66 -3.77
N LEU A 389 -15.79 17.98 -4.61
CA LEU A 389 -15.15 19.29 -4.62
C LEU A 389 -16.15 20.38 -5.02
N ASN A 390 -16.92 20.16 -6.09
CA ASN A 390 -17.91 21.12 -6.58
C ASN A 390 -19.02 21.42 -5.57
N LYS A 391 -19.42 20.44 -4.75
CA LYS A 391 -20.37 20.67 -3.64
C LYS A 391 -19.85 21.68 -2.61
N ARG A 392 -18.53 21.75 -2.42
CA ARG A 392 -17.87 22.61 -1.42
C ARG A 392 -17.52 23.99 -1.96
N VAL A 393 -17.26 24.12 -3.26
CA VAL A 393 -17.01 25.42 -3.91
C VAL A 393 -18.30 26.24 -4.04
N ARG A 394 -19.47 25.58 -4.09
CA ARG A 394 -20.78 26.23 -4.22
C ARG A 394 -21.42 26.65 -2.89
N LYS A 395 -20.86 26.23 -1.76
CA LYS A 395 -21.26 26.66 -0.41
C LYS A 395 -20.42 27.86 0.00
#